data_AF-A0A1S3JG83-F1
#
_entry.id   AF-A0A1S3JG83-F1
#
_cell.length_a   1.000
_cell.length_b   1.000
_cell.length_c   1.000
_cell.angle_alpha   90.00
_cell.angle_beta   90.00
_cell.angle_gamma   90.00
#
_symmetry.space_group_name_H-M   'P 1'
#
loop_
_entity.id
_entity.type
_entity.pdbx_description
1 polymer ?
#
loop_
_entity_poly.entity_id
_entity_poly.type
_entity_poly.pdbx_seq_one_letter_code
_entity_poly.pdbx_strand_id
1 'polypeptide(L)'
;MGKSKVAPSKSVTVPRLELSAAVMSIKVETFLAKELVYEDITHVYWTDSKVVLGDVNNDAKRFHVFVANRIQHIGEVSQPSQWRHVKSSDNPADIASRGTGVTELLQNEQWWNGPDFLLIDKPLSTTNTQFRLAPDDPEVRKSEVNVFATKVETNHDHLSDVLKRFSSWNRST
;
A
#
# COMPACT_ATOMS: atom_id res chain seq x y z
N MET A 1 16.56 -9.27 -12.20
CA MET A 1 17.18 -9.86 -10.99
C MET A 1 16.11 -10.63 -10.22
N GLY A 2 16.33 -11.91 -9.90
CA GLY A 2 15.44 -12.65 -8.99
C GLY A 2 15.88 -12.47 -7.53
N LYS A 3 14.94 -12.11 -6.64
CA LYS A 3 15.16 -12.02 -5.19
C LYS A 3 14.04 -12.77 -4.48
N SER A 4 14.39 -13.76 -3.66
CA SER A 4 13.44 -14.46 -2.78
C SER A 4 13.90 -14.32 -1.33
N LYS A 5 12.95 -14.25 -0.40
CA LYS A 5 13.21 -14.21 1.04
C LYS A 5 12.94 -15.59 1.63
N VAL A 6 13.82 -16.02 2.52
CA VAL A 6 13.59 -17.23 3.33
C VAL A 6 12.40 -16.99 4.26
N ALA A 7 11.63 -18.06 4.52
CA ALA A 7 10.51 -18.03 5.44
C ALA A 7 10.93 -17.44 6.81
N PRO A 8 10.18 -16.45 7.36
CA PRO A 8 10.53 -15.87 8.65
C PRO A 8 10.45 -16.89 9.79
N SER A 9 11.34 -16.77 10.77
CA SER A 9 11.34 -17.63 11.97
C SER A 9 10.15 -17.40 12.90
N LYS A 10 9.51 -16.22 12.82
CA LYS A 10 8.25 -15.92 13.49
C LYS A 10 7.11 -16.08 12.49
N SER A 11 5.98 -16.63 12.92
CA SER A 11 4.79 -16.74 12.08
C SER A 11 4.34 -15.36 11.59
N VAL A 12 4.31 -15.17 10.27
CA VAL A 12 3.78 -13.97 9.60
C VAL A 12 2.64 -14.42 8.69
N THR A 13 1.58 -13.62 8.61
CA THR A 13 0.43 -13.91 7.75
C THR A 13 0.81 -13.79 6.26
N VAL A 14 0.10 -14.52 5.40
CA VAL A 14 0.33 -14.46 3.93
C VAL A 14 0.22 -13.03 3.39
N PRO A 15 -0.82 -12.23 3.73
CA PRO A 15 -0.90 -10.82 3.28
C PRO A 15 0.33 -9.98 3.66
N ARG A 16 0.87 -10.17 4.87
CA ARG A 16 2.08 -9.45 5.31
C ARG A 16 3.34 -9.90 4.58
N LEU A 17 3.42 -11.17 4.15
CA LEU A 17 4.50 -11.68 3.30
C LEU A 17 4.42 -11.08 1.90
N GLU A 18 3.22 -11.06 1.30
CA GLU A 18 2.96 -10.46 0.00
C GLU A 18 3.30 -8.96 -0.01
N LEU A 19 2.86 -8.21 1.00
CA LEU A 19 3.22 -6.80 1.15
C LEU A 19 4.73 -6.61 1.38
N SER A 20 5.38 -7.55 2.05
CA SER A 20 6.85 -7.52 2.21
C SER A 20 7.59 -7.83 0.91
N ALA A 21 6.99 -8.58 -0.01
CA ALA A 21 7.49 -8.77 -1.37
C ALA A 21 7.33 -7.49 -2.20
N ALA A 22 6.19 -6.80 -2.09
CA ALA A 22 5.98 -5.49 -2.70
C ALA A 22 7.04 -4.45 -2.29
N VAL A 23 7.36 -4.38 -1.00
CA VAL A 23 8.47 -3.55 -0.49
C VAL A 23 9.82 -3.97 -1.05
N MET A 24 10.06 -5.27 -1.27
CA MET A 24 11.30 -5.73 -1.89
C MET A 24 11.40 -5.25 -3.35
N SER A 25 10.31 -5.29 -4.11
CA SER A 25 10.27 -4.79 -5.49
C SER A 25 10.68 -3.33 -5.57
N ILE A 26 10.15 -2.50 -4.67
CA ILE A 26 10.51 -1.08 -4.57
C ILE A 26 12.00 -0.89 -4.28
N LYS A 27 12.56 -1.65 -3.33
CA LYS A 27 14.00 -1.57 -3.01
C LYS A 27 14.89 -1.98 -4.18
N VAL A 28 14.48 -2.98 -4.94
CA VAL A 28 15.18 -3.40 -6.16
C VAL A 28 15.11 -2.30 -7.20
N GLU A 29 13.95 -1.69 -7.42
CA GLU A 29 13.81 -0.59 -8.36
C GLU A 29 14.62 0.64 -7.93
N THR A 30 14.62 1.04 -6.66
CA THR A 30 15.48 2.13 -6.16
C THR A 30 16.96 1.84 -6.39
N PHE A 31 17.40 0.60 -6.19
CA PHE A 31 18.77 0.19 -6.49
C PHE A 31 19.05 0.26 -7.99
N LEU A 32 18.15 -0.26 -8.83
CA LEU A 32 18.33 -0.24 -10.27
C LEU A 32 18.32 1.19 -10.83
N ALA A 33 17.42 2.06 -10.39
CA ALA A 33 17.37 3.45 -10.83
C ALA A 33 18.64 4.24 -10.47
N LYS A 34 19.31 3.85 -9.38
CA LYS A 34 20.59 4.45 -8.98
C LYS A 34 21.76 3.95 -9.85
N GLU A 35 21.81 2.65 -10.11
CA GLU A 35 22.96 2.03 -10.79
C GLU A 35 22.83 2.04 -12.32
N LEU A 36 21.60 1.97 -12.83
CA LEU A 36 21.26 1.99 -14.24
C LEU A 36 20.72 3.37 -14.59
N VAL A 37 21.63 4.27 -14.94
CA VAL A 37 21.32 5.65 -15.36
C VAL A 37 20.71 5.61 -16.77
N TYR A 38 19.43 5.28 -16.85
CA TYR A 38 18.64 5.34 -18.07
C TYR A 38 17.68 6.53 -18.00
N GLU A 39 17.60 7.27 -19.11
CA GLU A 39 16.61 8.32 -19.30
C GLU A 39 15.30 7.69 -19.82
N ASP A 40 14.16 8.18 -19.34
CA ASP A 40 12.81 7.82 -19.82
C ASP A 40 12.37 6.34 -19.72
N ILE A 41 12.62 5.70 -18.57
CA ILE A 41 12.06 4.36 -18.29
C ILE A 41 10.68 4.45 -17.62
N THR A 42 9.73 3.65 -18.12
CA THR A 42 8.45 3.44 -17.44
C THR A 42 8.57 2.33 -16.41
N HIS A 43 8.23 2.63 -15.16
CA HIS A 43 8.27 1.68 -14.05
C HIS A 43 6.88 1.11 -13.77
N VAL A 44 6.76 -0.23 -13.83
CA VAL A 44 5.50 -0.97 -13.60
C VAL A 44 5.73 -2.11 -12.62
N TYR A 45 4.82 -2.27 -11.68
CA TYR A 45 4.86 -3.32 -10.65
C TYR A 45 3.72 -4.30 -10.84
N TRP A 46 4.05 -5.58 -10.98
CA TRP A 46 3.08 -6.66 -11.14
C TRP A 46 3.00 -7.49 -9.86
N THR A 47 1.79 -7.75 -9.39
CA THR A 47 1.52 -8.67 -8.29
C THR A 47 0.21 -9.41 -8.56
N ASP A 48 0.12 -10.67 -8.13
CA ASP A 48 -1.12 -11.44 -8.13
C ASP A 48 -1.92 -11.28 -6.83
N SER A 49 -1.34 -10.60 -5.82
CA SER A 49 -2.03 -10.29 -4.58
C SER A 49 -2.97 -9.10 -4.75
N LYS A 50 -4.27 -9.40 -4.81
CA LYS A 50 -5.32 -8.37 -4.73
C LYS A 50 -5.32 -7.63 -3.39
N VAL A 51 -4.82 -8.26 -2.33
CA VAL A 51 -4.69 -7.62 -1.01
C VAL A 51 -3.66 -6.51 -1.08
N VAL A 52 -2.46 -6.79 -1.62
CA VAL A 52 -1.42 -5.77 -1.83
C VAL A 52 -1.92 -4.64 -2.72
N LEU A 53 -2.66 -4.95 -3.79
CA LEU A 53 -3.23 -3.91 -4.65
C LEU A 53 -4.27 -3.06 -3.91
N GLY A 54 -5.08 -3.66 -3.03
CA GLY A 54 -6.01 -2.94 -2.17
C GLY A 54 -5.31 -2.05 -1.14
N ASP A 55 -4.22 -2.54 -0.55
CA ASP A 55 -3.38 -1.83 0.41
C ASP A 55 -2.74 -0.60 -0.23
N VAL A 56 -2.09 -0.78 -1.39
CA VAL A 56 -1.41 0.30 -2.13
C VAL A 56 -2.38 1.36 -2.64
N ASN A 57 -3.62 0.99 -2.96
CA ASN A 57 -4.66 1.93 -3.38
C ASN A 57 -5.38 2.63 -2.22
N ASN A 58 -4.91 2.49 -0.97
CA ASN A 58 -5.54 3.09 0.20
C ASN A 58 -4.62 4.01 1.00
N ASP A 59 -5.22 4.77 1.92
CA ASP A 59 -4.46 5.57 2.89
C ASP A 59 -3.87 4.66 3.98
N ALA A 60 -2.54 4.70 4.11
CA ALA A 60 -1.77 3.99 5.12
C ALA A 60 -2.31 4.16 6.56
N LYS A 61 -2.92 5.32 6.88
CA LYS A 61 -3.48 5.62 8.21
C LYS A 61 -4.60 4.68 8.63
N ARG A 62 -5.25 4.02 7.67
CA ARG A 62 -6.33 3.05 7.93
C ARG A 62 -5.82 1.73 8.49
N PHE A 63 -4.52 1.44 8.37
CA PHE A 63 -3.98 0.13 8.71
C PHE A 63 -3.19 0.10 10.02
N HIS A 64 -3.06 -1.08 10.60
CA HIS A 64 -2.13 -1.33 11.69
C HIS A 64 -0.68 -1.02 11.28
N VAL A 65 0.16 -0.68 12.26
CA VAL A 65 1.49 -0.09 12.06
C VAL A 65 2.37 -0.88 11.08
N PHE A 66 2.32 -2.21 11.10
CA PHE A 66 3.12 -3.04 10.20
C PHE A 66 2.82 -2.77 8.72
N VAL A 67 1.54 -2.72 8.37
CA VAL A 67 1.04 -2.52 7.01
C VAL A 67 1.16 -1.04 6.64
N ALA A 68 0.75 -0.13 7.53
CA ALA A 68 0.84 1.32 7.35
C ALA A 68 2.25 1.77 6.97
N ASN A 69 3.28 1.34 7.72
CA ASN A 69 4.66 1.74 7.47
C ASN A 69 5.18 1.22 6.11
N ARG A 70 4.69 0.07 5.64
CA ARG A 70 5.09 -0.52 4.36
C ARG A 70 4.40 0.16 3.18
N ILE A 71 3.10 0.44 3.30
CA ILE A 71 2.37 1.23 2.31
C ILE A 71 3.00 2.62 2.16
N GLN A 72 3.34 3.26 3.29
CA GLN A 72 4.03 4.55 3.25
C GLN A 72 5.35 4.48 2.49
N HIS A 73 6.18 3.48 2.77
CA HIS A 73 7.45 3.30 2.08
C HIS A 73 7.27 2.98 0.58
N ILE A 74 6.24 2.22 0.21
CA ILE A 74 5.89 1.98 -1.21
C ILE A 74 5.49 3.30 -1.89
N GLY A 75 4.71 4.13 -1.21
CA GLY A 75 4.24 5.43 -1.69
C GLY A 75 5.33 6.50 -1.80
N GLU A 76 6.47 6.34 -1.13
CA GLU A 76 7.65 7.22 -1.27
C GLU A 76 8.33 7.05 -2.64
N VAL A 77 8.19 5.90 -3.28
CA VAL A 77 8.92 5.54 -4.50
C VAL A 77 8.00 5.32 -5.70
N SER A 78 6.77 4.85 -5.46
CA SER A 78 5.82 4.50 -6.52
C SER A 78 4.43 5.08 -6.28
N GLN A 79 3.68 5.23 -7.38
CA GLN A 79 2.29 5.64 -7.35
C GLN A 79 1.36 4.43 -7.53
N PRO A 80 0.14 4.44 -6.95
CA PRO A 80 -0.83 3.36 -7.14
C PRO A 80 -1.12 3.04 -8.62
N SER A 81 -1.05 4.05 -9.49
CA SER A 81 -1.21 3.93 -10.94
C SER A 81 -0.16 3.06 -11.64
N GLN A 82 0.96 2.75 -10.99
CA GLN A 82 2.03 1.89 -11.52
C GLN A 82 1.85 0.42 -11.13
N TRP A 83 0.94 0.11 -10.23
CA TRP A 83 0.69 -1.26 -9.76
C TRP A 83 -0.39 -1.93 -10.61
N ARG A 84 -0.16 -3.20 -10.96
CA ARG A 84 -1.01 -3.99 -11.85
C ARG A 84 -1.19 -5.40 -11.32
N HIS A 85 -2.35 -5.97 -11.61
CA HIS A 85 -2.65 -7.36 -11.31
C HIS A 85 -2.14 -8.28 -12.41
N VAL A 86 -1.42 -9.33 -12.04
CA VAL A 86 -1.11 -10.49 -12.90
C VAL A 86 -1.81 -11.72 -12.31
N LYS A 87 -2.21 -12.69 -13.14
CA LYS A 87 -2.74 -13.96 -12.62
C LYS A 87 -1.60 -14.74 -11.95
N SER A 88 -1.89 -15.49 -10.89
CA SER A 88 -0.87 -16.32 -10.23
C SER A 88 -0.21 -17.33 -11.18
N SER A 89 -0.97 -17.87 -12.16
CA SER A 89 -0.43 -18.75 -13.20
C SER A 89 0.64 -18.06 -14.05
N ASP A 90 0.52 -16.74 -14.24
CA ASP A 90 1.35 -15.95 -15.14
C ASP A 90 2.42 -15.16 -14.35
N ASN A 91 2.51 -15.36 -13.02
CA ASN A 91 3.43 -14.68 -12.13
C ASN A 91 4.71 -15.54 -11.91
N PRO A 92 5.84 -15.23 -12.57
CA PRO A 92 7.07 -16.00 -12.38
C PRO A 92 7.64 -15.89 -10.96
N ALA A 93 7.32 -14.83 -10.20
CA ALA A 93 7.77 -14.70 -8.81
C ALA A 93 7.23 -15.81 -7.91
N ASP A 94 6.07 -16.39 -8.27
CA ASP A 94 5.44 -17.46 -7.51
C ASP A 94 6.22 -18.78 -7.60
N ILE A 95 6.90 -19.03 -8.72
CA ILE A 95 7.78 -20.19 -8.91
C ILE A 95 8.93 -20.14 -7.89
N ALA A 96 9.51 -18.96 -7.66
CA ALA A 96 10.58 -18.77 -6.69
C ALA A 96 10.10 -18.71 -5.23
N SER A 97 8.87 -18.29 -4.97
CA SER A 97 8.33 -18.17 -3.61
C SER A 97 7.85 -19.51 -3.05
N ARG A 98 7.28 -20.37 -3.88
CA ARG A 98 6.78 -21.72 -3.51
C ARG A 98 7.89 -22.75 -3.35
N GLY A 99 9.04 -22.49 -3.97
CA GLY A 99 10.12 -23.45 -4.10
C GLY A 99 9.82 -24.43 -5.23
N THR A 100 10.77 -24.57 -6.15
CA THR A 100 10.69 -25.49 -7.28
C THR A 100 11.93 -26.37 -7.32
N GLY A 101 11.79 -27.61 -7.78
CA GLY A 101 12.94 -28.48 -8.02
C GLY A 101 13.87 -27.91 -9.09
N VAL A 102 15.16 -28.20 -9.03
CA VAL A 102 16.15 -27.68 -10.01
C VAL A 102 15.79 -28.11 -11.42
N THR A 103 15.43 -29.38 -11.64
CA THR A 103 15.05 -29.89 -12.96
C THR A 103 13.81 -29.23 -13.52
N GLU A 104 12.80 -29.02 -12.67
CA GLU A 104 11.56 -28.32 -13.06
C GLU A 104 11.84 -26.85 -13.39
N LEU A 105 12.69 -26.18 -12.61
CA LEU A 105 13.10 -24.80 -12.87
C LEU A 105 13.86 -24.67 -14.20
N LEU A 106 14.73 -25.63 -14.52
CA LEU A 106 15.48 -25.65 -15.79
C LEU A 106 14.56 -25.81 -17.00
N GLN A 107 13.42 -26.48 -16.84
CA GLN A 107 12.41 -26.69 -17.88
C GLN A 107 11.31 -25.63 -17.87
N ASN A 108 11.32 -24.70 -16.93
CA ASN A 108 10.27 -23.70 -16.77
C ASN A 108 10.50 -22.50 -17.70
N GLU A 109 9.88 -22.52 -18.88
CA GLU A 109 10.02 -21.45 -19.87
C GLU A 109 9.55 -20.08 -19.34
N GLN A 110 8.50 -20.04 -18.51
CA GLN A 110 7.96 -18.80 -17.96
C GLN A 110 8.95 -18.09 -17.02
N TRP A 111 9.76 -18.85 -16.28
CA TRP A 111 10.81 -18.28 -15.43
C TRP A 111 11.93 -17.64 -16.26
N TRP A 112 12.37 -18.30 -17.34
CA TRP A 112 13.52 -17.88 -18.14
C TRP A 112 13.17 -16.84 -19.20
N ASN A 113 12.02 -16.99 -19.85
CA ASN A 113 11.58 -16.13 -20.96
C ASN A 113 10.63 -15.03 -20.50
N GLY A 114 10.05 -15.18 -19.30
CA GLY A 114 8.99 -14.31 -18.81
C GLY A 114 7.61 -14.69 -19.38
N PRO A 115 6.53 -14.11 -18.85
CA PRO A 115 5.18 -14.34 -19.35
C PRO A 115 4.90 -13.56 -20.64
N ASP A 116 4.15 -14.17 -21.55
CA ASP A 116 3.84 -13.64 -22.88
C ASP A 116 3.31 -12.20 -22.88
N PHE A 117 2.51 -11.83 -21.88
CA PHE A 117 1.89 -10.51 -21.81
C PHE A 117 2.91 -9.38 -21.62
N LEU A 118 4.12 -9.66 -21.10
CA LEU A 118 5.20 -8.68 -20.98
C LEU A 118 6.00 -8.54 -22.27
N LEU A 119 5.94 -9.53 -23.17
CA LEU A 119 6.65 -9.52 -24.45
C LEU A 119 5.86 -8.78 -25.54
N ILE A 120 4.57 -8.56 -25.32
CA ILE A 120 3.71 -7.86 -26.27
C ILE A 120 3.84 -6.36 -26.03
N ASP A 121 4.30 -5.63 -27.06
CA ASP A 121 4.30 -4.17 -27.10
C ASP A 121 2.86 -3.63 -27.23
N LYS A 122 2.13 -3.68 -26.12
CA LYS A 122 0.80 -3.10 -25.99
C LYS A 122 0.88 -1.93 -25.03
N PRO A 123 0.16 -0.83 -25.32
CA PRO A 123 0.07 0.28 -24.38
C PRO A 123 -0.47 -0.24 -23.05
N LEU A 124 0.25 0.07 -21.98
CA LEU A 124 -0.12 -0.29 -20.62
C LEU A 124 -1.50 0.32 -20.32
N SER A 125 -2.54 -0.49 -20.42
CA SER A 125 -3.90 -0.02 -20.15
C SER A 125 -4.01 0.32 -18.66
N THR A 126 -4.50 1.53 -18.38
CA THR A 126 -4.87 1.97 -17.04
C THR A 126 -6.15 1.24 -16.65
N THR A 127 -6.02 -0.01 -16.21
CA THR A 127 -7.17 -0.72 -15.67
C THR A 127 -7.42 -0.11 -14.29
N ASN A 128 -8.34 0.86 -14.22
CA ASN A 128 -8.93 1.40 -12.98
C ASN A 128 -9.76 0.30 -12.30
N THR A 129 -9.11 -0.80 -11.95
CA THR A 129 -9.74 -1.84 -11.13
C THR A 129 -9.71 -1.28 -9.72
N GLN A 130 -10.87 -0.89 -9.19
CA GLN A 130 -10.96 -0.55 -7.77
C GLN A 130 -10.70 -1.81 -6.97
N PHE A 131 -9.47 -2.00 -6.49
CA PHE A 131 -9.13 -3.06 -5.54
C PHE A 131 -9.67 -2.62 -4.17
N ARG A 132 -10.90 -3.06 -3.86
CA ARG A 132 -11.53 -2.80 -2.57
C ARG A 132 -11.00 -3.79 -1.54
N LEU A 133 -10.60 -3.27 -0.39
CA LEU A 133 -10.30 -4.09 0.79
C LEU A 133 -11.55 -4.82 1.25
N ALA A 134 -11.36 -6.00 1.87
CA ALA A 134 -12.44 -6.69 2.53
C ALA A 134 -12.99 -5.81 3.68
N PRO A 135 -14.32 -5.77 3.91
CA PRO A 135 -14.89 -4.99 5.01
C PRO A 135 -14.33 -5.37 6.39
N ASP A 136 -13.99 -6.64 6.57
CA ASP A 136 -13.49 -7.23 7.81
C ASP A 136 -11.99 -7.56 7.75
N ASP A 137 -11.21 -6.83 6.93
CA ASP A 137 -9.77 -7.04 6.84
C ASP A 137 -9.10 -6.81 8.21
N PRO A 138 -8.40 -7.82 8.76
CA PRO A 138 -7.81 -7.74 10.09
C PRO A 138 -6.65 -6.73 10.18
N GLU A 139 -6.08 -6.30 9.06
CA GLU A 139 -5.02 -5.29 9.04
C GLU A 139 -5.58 -3.86 9.03
N VAL A 140 -6.88 -3.69 8.73
CA VAL A 140 -7.56 -2.39 8.81
C VAL A 140 -7.97 -2.13 10.25
N ARG A 141 -7.55 -0.98 10.78
CA ARG A 141 -7.95 -0.55 12.12
C ARG A 141 -9.46 -0.37 12.13
N LYS A 142 -10.12 -1.05 13.06
CA LYS A 142 -11.50 -0.71 13.41
C LYS A 142 -11.49 0.73 13.89
N SER A 143 -12.22 1.58 13.19
CA SER A 143 -12.41 2.97 13.58
C SER A 143 -13.26 3.01 14.85
N GLU A 144 -12.62 2.89 16.01
CA GLU A 144 -13.19 3.40 17.26
C GLU A 144 -13.15 4.92 17.17
N VAL A 145 -14.25 5.51 16.68
CA VAL A 145 -14.42 6.96 16.68
C VAL A 145 -14.67 7.37 18.14
N ASN A 146 -13.59 7.67 18.86
CA ASN A 146 -13.70 8.25 20.19
C ASN A 146 -14.17 9.70 20.05
N VAL A 147 -15.49 9.89 20.17
CA VAL A 147 -16.09 11.23 20.23
C VAL A 147 -15.93 11.74 21.65
N PHE A 148 -14.94 12.61 21.86
CA PHE A 148 -14.80 13.32 23.13
C PHE A 148 -15.72 14.55 23.13
N ALA A 149 -16.79 14.48 23.92
CA ALA A 149 -17.66 15.63 24.15
C ALA A 149 -17.23 16.34 25.44
N THR A 150 -16.70 17.55 25.31
CA THR A 150 -16.40 18.40 26.47
C THR A 150 -17.63 19.21 26.81
N LYS A 151 -18.29 18.88 27.92
CA LYS A 151 -19.33 19.73 28.50
C LYS A 151 -18.66 20.77 29.39
N VAL A 152 -18.71 22.04 29.00
CA VAL A 152 -18.26 23.15 29.85
C VAL A 152 -19.36 23.40 30.87
N GLU A 153 -19.10 23.13 32.14
CA GLU A 153 -19.92 23.64 33.24
C GLU A 153 -19.53 25.09 33.49
N THR A 154 -20.27 26.02 32.88
CA THR A 154 -20.15 27.45 33.19
C THR A 154 -20.74 27.71 34.57
N ASN A 155 -19.93 27.61 35.62
CA ASN A 155 -20.32 28.04 36.97
C ASN A 155 -20.55 29.56 37.07
N HIS A 156 -20.12 30.32 36.06
CA HIS A 156 -20.49 31.72 35.89
C HIS A 156 -20.62 32.03 34.40
N ASP A 157 -21.72 32.68 34.04
CA ASP A 157 -21.94 33.17 32.67
C ASP A 157 -21.13 34.47 32.47
N HIS A 158 -19.84 34.30 32.20
CA HIS A 158 -18.92 35.41 31.95
C HIS A 158 -19.34 36.29 30.78
N LEU A 159 -20.05 35.73 29.79
CA LEU A 159 -20.60 36.50 28.67
C LEU A 159 -21.72 37.42 29.18
N SER A 160 -22.64 36.90 29.99
CA SER A 160 -23.67 37.73 30.63
C SER A 160 -23.09 38.84 31.50
N ASP A 161 -22.02 38.59 32.26
CA ASP A 161 -21.39 39.61 33.11
C ASP A 161 -20.65 40.68 32.30
N VAL A 162 -20.04 40.32 31.17
CA VAL A 162 -19.44 41.28 30.24
C VAL A 162 -20.52 42.11 29.54
N LEU A 163 -21.63 41.49 29.13
CA LEU A 163 -22.74 42.17 28.47
C LEU A 163 -23.47 43.15 29.41
N LYS A 164 -23.59 42.82 30.70
CA LYS A 164 -24.15 43.72 31.73
C LYS A 164 -23.30 44.99 31.97
N ARG A 165 -22.02 45.00 31.57
CA ARG A 165 -21.16 46.20 31.71
C ARG A 165 -21.46 47.27 30.67
N PHE A 166 -22.23 46.98 29.63
CA PHE A 166 -22.58 47.93 28.58
C PHE A 166 -24.07 48.24 28.62
N SER A 167 -24.41 49.52 28.73
CA SER A 167 -25.81 49.99 28.72
C SER A 167 -26.46 50.02 27.32
N SER A 168 -25.68 49.72 26.28
CA SER A 168 -26.17 49.59 24.90
C SER A 168 -25.21 48.73 24.07
N TRP A 169 -25.78 47.85 23.24
CA TRP A 169 -25.05 46.87 22.42
C TRP A 169 -24.04 47.51 21.45
N ASN A 170 -24.33 48.73 20.98
CA ASN A 170 -23.51 49.46 20.02
C ASN A 170 -22.18 49.99 20.59
N ARG A 171 -21.87 49.72 21.87
CA ARG A 171 -20.63 50.15 22.55
C ARG A 171 -19.63 49.01 22.77
N SER A 172 -19.91 47.78 22.30
CA SER A 172 -19.08 46.59 22.54
C SER A 172 -18.26 46.13 21.33
N THR A 173 -18.08 46.98 20.31
CA THR A 173 -17.16 46.75 19.17
C THR A 173 -15.97 47.67 19.22
#